data_AF-A0A352NG94-F1
#
_entry.id   AF-A0A352NG94-F1
#
_cell.length_a   1.000
_cell.length_b   1.000
_cell.length_c   1.000
_cell.angle_alpha   90.00
_cell.angle_beta   90.00
_cell.angle_gamma   90.00
#
_symmetry.space_group_name_H-M   'P 1'
#
loop_
_entity.id
_entity.type
_entity.pdbx_description
1 polymer ?
#
loop_
_entity_poly.entity_id
_entity_poly.type
_entity_poly.pdbx_seq_one_letter_code
_entity_poly.pdbx_strand_id
1 'polypeptide(L)'
;AYERDFAKHPDPKDFPKISLIWKSIPSQLARENKKFIYKVVKEGARAREYENALQWLCDANLTYKIYRSSAPGLPISAYDDLSAFKLYLVDVGLLRRLSLLAPSAFSEGNRLFVEFKGALSENYVLQALRNQLEAIPRYWTMDNPRYEVDFLLQRENDILP
;
A
#
# COMPACT_ATOMS: atom_id res chain seq x y z
N ALA A 1 9.34 9.50 -15.20
CA ALA A 1 8.98 8.57 -16.28
C ALA A 1 7.54 8.12 -16.08
N TYR A 2 7.20 7.42 -15.00
CA TYR A 2 5.83 7.00 -14.65
C TYR A 2 4.81 8.14 -14.59
N GLU A 3 5.04 9.20 -13.80
CA GLU A 3 4.07 10.31 -13.73
C GLU A 3 3.77 10.96 -15.08
N ARG A 4 4.74 11.04 -15.99
CA ARG A 4 4.50 11.61 -17.33
C ARG A 4 3.63 10.69 -18.18
N ASP A 5 3.63 9.40 -17.89
CA ASP A 5 2.81 8.40 -18.57
C ASP A 5 1.36 8.41 -18.08
N PHE A 6 1.14 8.76 -16.81
CA PHE A 6 -0.22 8.93 -16.26
C PHE A 6 -1.02 10.03 -16.96
N ALA A 7 -0.41 10.91 -17.75
CA ALA A 7 -1.13 11.93 -18.50
C ALA A 7 -1.75 11.40 -19.81
N LYS A 8 -1.39 10.18 -20.24
CA LYS A 8 -1.77 9.63 -21.56
C LYS A 8 -3.02 8.77 -21.57
N HIS A 9 -3.42 8.24 -20.42
CA HIS A 9 -4.40 7.14 -20.32
C HIS A 9 -5.69 7.48 -19.55
N PRO A 10 -5.65 8.12 -18.37
CA PRO A 10 -6.86 8.51 -17.65
C PRO A 10 -7.52 9.75 -18.27
N ASP A 11 -8.74 10.04 -17.84
CA ASP A 11 -9.37 11.34 -18.08
C ASP A 11 -8.44 12.45 -17.55
N PRO A 12 -8.14 13.50 -18.33
CA PRO A 12 -7.26 14.60 -17.91
C PRO A 12 -7.59 15.20 -16.54
N LYS A 13 -8.87 15.15 -16.12
CA LYS A 13 -9.31 15.67 -14.82
C LYS A 13 -8.83 14.83 -13.62
N ASP A 14 -8.52 13.56 -13.84
CA ASP A 14 -8.09 12.63 -12.78
C ASP A 14 -6.57 12.58 -12.63
N PHE A 15 -5.83 12.99 -13.66
CA PHE A 15 -4.37 13.04 -13.63
C PHE A 15 -3.79 13.79 -12.41
N PRO A 16 -4.26 15.00 -12.03
CA PRO A 16 -3.76 15.68 -10.84
C PRO A 16 -3.98 14.87 -9.56
N LYS A 17 -5.11 14.17 -9.44
CA LYS A 17 -5.42 13.35 -8.26
C LYS A 17 -4.55 12.10 -8.21
N ILE A 18 -4.36 11.43 -9.36
CA ILE A 18 -3.45 10.29 -9.51
C ILE A 18 -2.03 10.69 -9.09
N SER A 19 -1.55 11.84 -9.59
CA SER A 19 -0.21 12.36 -9.25
C SER A 19 -0.08 12.64 -7.74
N LEU A 20 -1.08 13.25 -7.12
CA LEU A 20 -1.08 13.52 -5.68
C LEU A 20 -1.07 12.23 -4.85
N ILE A 21 -1.91 11.24 -5.19
CA ILE A 21 -1.93 9.94 -4.51
C ILE A 21 -0.56 9.29 -4.62
N TRP A 22 -0.03 9.17 -5.84
CA TRP A 22 1.27 8.56 -6.13
C TRP A 22 2.40 9.16 -5.29
N LYS A 23 2.49 10.49 -5.23
CA LYS A 23 3.51 11.21 -4.44
C LYS A 23 3.34 11.06 -2.94
N SER A 24 2.12 10.81 -2.46
CA SER A 24 1.84 10.64 -1.04
C SER A 24 2.22 9.25 -0.49
N ILE A 25 2.41 8.23 -1.34
CA ILE A 25 2.60 6.84 -0.89
C ILE A 25 3.77 6.70 0.10
N PRO A 26 4.96 7.29 -0.13
CA PRO A 26 6.04 7.26 0.86
C PRO A 26 5.63 7.79 2.24
N SER A 27 5.01 8.97 2.32
CA SER A 27 4.61 9.55 3.61
C SER A 27 3.47 8.79 4.28
N GLN A 28 2.62 8.11 3.52
CA GLN A 28 1.58 7.22 4.06
C GLN A 28 2.21 6.01 4.75
N LEU A 29 3.19 5.38 4.11
CA LEU A 29 3.84 4.17 4.61
C LEU A 29 4.88 4.44 5.72
N ALA A 30 5.41 5.67 5.81
CA ALA A 30 6.34 6.08 6.87
C ALA A 30 5.67 6.23 8.25
N ARG A 31 4.34 6.27 8.31
CA ARG A 31 3.59 6.45 9.56
C ARG A 31 3.57 5.17 10.37
N GLU A 32 3.50 5.29 11.70
CA GLU A 32 3.29 4.14 12.59
C GLU A 32 2.03 3.36 12.21
N ASN A 33 0.91 4.08 12.01
CA ASN A 33 -0.30 3.53 11.41
C ASN A 33 -0.31 3.81 9.90
N LYS A 34 -0.05 2.75 9.13
CA LYS A 34 0.04 2.78 7.66
C LYS A 34 -1.31 2.75 6.95
N LYS A 35 -2.43 2.80 7.68
CA LYS A 35 -3.76 2.97 7.07
C LYS A 35 -3.73 4.23 6.20
N PHE A 36 -4.13 4.07 4.94
CA PHE A 36 -4.17 5.13 3.96
C PHE A 36 -5.19 6.20 4.37
N ILE A 37 -4.76 7.46 4.36
CA ILE A 37 -5.62 8.61 4.72
C ILE A 37 -5.64 9.61 3.57
N TYR A 38 -6.81 9.85 2.99
CA TYR A 38 -7.00 10.83 1.92
C TYR A 38 -6.58 12.25 2.33
N LYS A 39 -6.81 12.67 3.57
CA LYS A 39 -6.38 13.99 4.08
C LYS A 39 -4.86 14.20 4.02
N VAL A 40 -4.06 13.13 4.03
CA VAL A 40 -2.59 13.21 3.89
C VAL A 40 -2.19 13.44 2.43
N VAL A 41 -3.03 13.06 1.46
CA VAL A 41 -2.83 13.33 0.03
C VAL A 41 -2.96 14.83 -0.26
N LYS A 42 -4.00 15.46 0.29
CA LYS A 42 -4.28 16.89 0.18
C LYS A 42 -5.22 17.30 1.31
N GLU A 43 -5.00 18.47 1.89
CA GLU A 43 -5.93 19.03 2.87
C GLU A 43 -7.35 19.12 2.30
N GLY A 44 -8.34 18.70 3.09
CA GLY A 44 -9.75 18.67 2.68
C GLY A 44 -10.14 17.51 1.76
N ALA A 45 -9.20 16.69 1.27
CA ALA A 45 -9.48 15.58 0.38
C ALA A 45 -10.45 14.55 1.00
N ARG A 46 -11.48 14.17 0.23
CA ARG A 46 -12.42 13.11 0.62
C ARG A 46 -12.27 11.86 -0.26
N ALA A 47 -12.60 10.70 0.31
CA ALA A 47 -12.56 9.42 -0.40
C ALA A 47 -13.30 9.46 -1.74
N ARG A 48 -14.56 9.91 -1.73
CA ARG A 48 -15.41 10.05 -2.94
C ARG A 48 -14.77 10.83 -4.11
N GLU A 49 -13.85 11.74 -3.80
CA GLU A 49 -13.23 12.60 -4.82
C GLU A 49 -11.99 11.95 -5.44
N TYR A 50 -11.33 11.05 -4.69
CA TYR A 50 -10.04 10.45 -5.01
C TYR A 50 -10.12 8.95 -5.27
N GLU A 51 -11.22 8.28 -4.95
CA GLU A 51 -11.37 6.83 -5.07
C GLU A 51 -11.17 6.32 -6.50
N ASN A 52 -11.73 7.01 -7.50
CA ASN A 52 -11.55 6.65 -8.90
C ASN A 52 -10.08 6.79 -9.35
N ALA A 53 -9.40 7.85 -8.90
CA ALA A 53 -7.98 8.05 -9.18
C ALA A 53 -7.09 6.99 -8.50
N LEU A 54 -7.45 6.59 -7.27
CA LEU A 54 -6.78 5.51 -6.57
C LEU A 54 -7.01 4.17 -7.26
N GLN A 55 -8.26 3.89 -7.64
CA GLN A 55 -8.63 2.66 -8.33
C GLN A 55 -7.92 2.56 -9.67
N TRP A 56 -7.79 3.67 -10.41
CA TRP A 56 -7.02 3.71 -11.64
C TRP A 56 -5.56 3.28 -11.44
N LEU A 57 -4.90 3.70 -10.35
CA LEU A 57 -3.53 3.25 -10.04
C LEU A 57 -3.46 1.74 -9.76
N CYS A 58 -4.48 1.18 -9.10
CA CYS A 58 -4.57 -0.25 -8.85
C CYS A 58 -4.81 -1.03 -10.15
N ASP A 59 -5.73 -0.56 -10.99
CA ASP A 59 -6.10 -1.19 -12.26
C ASP A 59 -4.95 -1.13 -13.28
N ALA A 60 -4.15 -0.05 -13.23
CA ALA A 60 -2.90 0.08 -13.98
C ALA A 60 -1.76 -0.81 -13.43
N ASN A 61 -2.02 -1.61 -12.39
CA ASN A 61 -1.06 -2.48 -11.71
C ASN A 61 0.19 -1.75 -11.20
N LEU A 62 0.01 -0.50 -10.75
CA LEU A 62 1.08 0.34 -10.19
C LEU A 62 1.10 0.30 -8.66
N THR A 63 -0.06 0.01 -8.06
CA THR A 63 -0.25 -0.05 -6.61
C THR A 63 -1.09 -1.24 -6.20
N TYR A 64 -0.91 -1.67 -4.96
CA TYR A 64 -1.73 -2.70 -4.33
C TYR A 64 -2.46 -2.16 -3.12
N LYS A 65 -3.78 -2.35 -3.11
CA LYS A 65 -4.64 -2.06 -1.97
C LYS A 65 -4.73 -3.30 -1.09
N ILE A 66 -4.20 -3.22 0.13
CA ILE A 66 -4.20 -4.31 1.11
C ILE A 66 -5.20 -3.95 2.20
N TYR A 67 -6.37 -4.57 2.13
CA TYR A 67 -7.45 -4.32 3.08
C TYR A 67 -7.14 -4.88 4.46
N ARG A 68 -7.70 -4.24 5.48
CA ARG A 68 -7.74 -4.79 6.82
C ARG A 68 -8.77 -5.91 6.84
N SER A 69 -8.38 -7.08 7.32
CA SER A 69 -9.33 -8.11 7.69
C SER A 69 -9.93 -7.79 9.07
N SER A 70 -11.23 -7.97 9.23
CA SER A 70 -11.91 -7.87 10.52
C SER A 70 -11.67 -9.11 11.40
N ALA A 71 -11.45 -10.28 10.79
CA ALA A 71 -11.07 -11.51 11.47
C ALA A 71 -10.28 -12.44 10.53
N PRO A 72 -9.44 -13.36 11.06
CA PRO A 72 -8.73 -14.34 10.24
C PRO A 72 -9.63 -15.54 9.88
N GLY A 73 -10.65 -15.30 9.06
CA GLY A 73 -11.63 -16.31 8.64
C GLY A 73 -11.67 -16.56 7.12
N LEU A 74 -12.43 -17.56 6.70
CA LEU A 74 -12.59 -17.98 5.30
C LEU A 74 -14.00 -17.67 4.76
N PRO A 75 -14.11 -17.31 3.47
CA PRO A 75 -13.03 -16.81 2.63
C PRO A 75 -12.54 -15.45 3.18
N ILE A 76 -11.24 -15.17 3.06
CA ILE A 76 -10.62 -13.94 3.63
C ILE A 76 -11.29 -12.66 3.11
N SER A 77 -11.82 -12.70 1.88
CA SER A 77 -12.56 -11.61 1.26
C SER A 77 -13.88 -11.26 1.97
N ALA A 78 -14.50 -12.20 2.69
CA ALA A 78 -15.74 -11.93 3.43
C ALA A 78 -15.50 -11.03 4.64
N TYR A 79 -14.25 -10.88 5.07
CA TYR A 79 -13.86 -10.15 6.27
C TYR A 79 -13.24 -8.78 5.96
N ASP A 80 -13.18 -8.35 4.70
CA ASP A 80 -12.59 -7.08 4.30
C ASP A 80 -13.32 -5.88 4.92
N ASP A 81 -12.57 -5.05 5.65
CA ASP A 81 -13.02 -3.70 6.02
C ASP A 81 -12.70 -2.73 4.88
N LEU A 82 -13.69 -2.44 4.05
CA LEU A 82 -13.55 -1.54 2.90
C LEU A 82 -13.15 -0.10 3.26
N SER A 83 -13.27 0.30 4.54
CA SER A 83 -12.87 1.61 5.03
C SER A 83 -11.40 1.68 5.48
N ALA A 84 -10.70 0.55 5.53
CA ALA A 84 -9.35 0.44 6.06
C ALA A 84 -8.46 -0.40 5.14
N PHE A 85 -7.48 0.27 4.54
CA PHE A 85 -6.48 -0.39 3.71
C PHE A 85 -5.13 0.32 3.84
N LYS A 86 -4.05 -0.42 3.60
CA LYS A 86 -2.72 0.11 3.29
C LYS A 86 -2.55 0.15 1.76
N LEU A 87 -1.78 1.11 1.24
CA LEU A 87 -1.51 1.25 -0.18
C LEU A 87 -0.01 1.08 -0.43
N TYR A 88 0.37 0.00 -1.10
CA TYR A 88 1.76 -0.31 -1.44
C TYR A 88 2.02 -0.10 -2.93
N LEU A 89 3.28 0.06 -3.32
CA LEU A 89 3.67 0.07 -4.72
C LEU A 89 3.85 -1.35 -5.25
N VAL A 90 3.79 -1.52 -6.56
CA VAL A 90 4.10 -2.80 -7.22
C VAL A 90 5.57 -3.23 -7.04
N ASP A 91 6.48 -2.26 -6.86
CA ASP A 91 7.92 -2.51 -6.79
C ASP A 91 8.60 -1.69 -5.67
N VAL A 92 9.43 -2.36 -4.87
CA VAL A 92 10.17 -1.75 -3.75
C VAL A 92 11.23 -0.75 -4.22
N GLY A 93 11.80 -0.94 -5.42
CA GLY A 93 12.75 -0.02 -6.04
C GLY A 93 12.08 1.30 -6.44
N LEU A 94 10.82 1.25 -6.88
CA LEU A 94 9.99 2.44 -7.08
C LEU A 94 9.74 3.15 -5.75
N LEU A 95 9.41 2.41 -4.67
CA LEU A 95 9.17 3.01 -3.36
C LEU A 95 10.41 3.75 -2.87
N ARG A 96 11.57 3.08 -2.89
CA ARG A 96 12.86 3.68 -2.58
C ARG A 96 13.12 4.96 -3.40
N ARG A 97 12.87 4.92 -4.71
CA ARG A 97 13.10 6.07 -5.59
C ARG A 97 12.16 7.24 -5.27
N LEU A 98 10.88 6.96 -4.99
CA LEU A 98 9.92 7.98 -4.59
C LEU A 98 10.24 8.58 -3.22
N SER A 99 10.79 7.77 -2.31
CA SER A 99 11.30 8.22 -1.01
C SER A 99 12.65 8.96 -1.10
N LEU A 100 13.18 9.17 -2.31
CA LEU A 100 14.48 9.83 -2.56
C LEU A 100 15.68 9.15 -1.87
N LEU A 101 15.58 7.84 -1.63
CA LEU A 101 16.66 7.07 -1.00
C LEU A 101 17.67 6.59 -2.05
N ALA A 102 18.96 6.72 -1.73
CA ALA A 102 20.04 6.17 -2.52
C ALA A 102 19.99 4.62 -2.52
N PRO A 103 20.52 3.92 -3.53
CA PRO A 103 20.60 2.46 -3.51
C PRO A 103 21.42 1.94 -2.32
N SER A 104 22.45 2.69 -1.90
CA SER A 104 23.29 2.38 -0.73
C SER A 104 22.48 2.24 0.55
N ALA A 105 21.29 2.83 0.60
CA ALA A 105 20.44 2.80 1.76
C ALA A 105 20.22 1.32 2.20
N PHE A 106 19.92 0.38 1.29
CA PHE A 106 19.75 -1.03 1.68
C PHE A 106 20.97 -1.68 2.36
N SER A 107 22.17 -1.12 2.18
CA SER A 107 23.43 -1.58 2.75
C SER A 107 23.86 -0.82 4.01
N GLU A 108 23.23 0.31 4.33
CA GLU A 108 23.65 1.21 5.43
C GLU A 108 23.13 0.79 6.83
N GLY A 109 22.57 -0.42 6.95
CA GLY A 109 22.16 -1.00 8.22
C GLY A 109 21.12 -0.15 8.96
N ASN A 110 21.38 0.17 10.23
CA ASN A 110 20.40 0.86 11.09
C ASN A 110 20.43 2.40 10.98
N ARG A 111 21.43 3.03 10.34
CA ARG A 111 21.64 4.49 10.46
C ARG A 111 20.64 5.34 9.67
N LEU A 112 20.22 4.88 8.49
CA LEU A 112 19.27 5.60 7.61
C LEU A 112 17.83 5.04 7.68
N PHE A 113 17.56 4.09 8.56
CA PHE A 113 16.49 3.10 8.34
C PHE A 113 15.45 2.95 9.44
N VAL A 114 15.59 3.62 10.59
CA VAL A 114 14.75 3.31 11.75
C VAL A 114 13.24 3.51 11.46
N GLU A 115 12.86 4.56 10.73
CA GLU A 115 11.45 4.88 10.48
C GLU A 115 10.89 4.26 9.18
N PHE A 116 11.70 4.12 8.12
CA PHE A 116 11.21 3.71 6.78
C PHE A 116 11.52 2.25 6.41
N LYS A 117 12.25 1.49 7.26
CA LYS A 117 12.58 0.08 6.99
C LYS A 117 11.35 -0.81 6.97
N GLY A 118 10.37 -0.58 7.86
CA GLY A 118 9.12 -1.33 7.86
C GLY A 118 8.39 -1.24 6.52
N ALA A 119 8.25 -0.02 6.00
CA ALA A 119 7.61 0.24 4.71
C ALA A 119 8.30 -0.49 3.53
N LEU A 120 9.63 -0.42 3.44
CA LEU A 120 10.38 -1.09 2.37
C LEU A 120 10.33 -2.62 2.51
N SER A 121 10.47 -3.14 3.72
CA SER A 121 10.39 -4.57 4.00
C SER A 121 9.01 -5.13 3.68
N GLU A 122 7.95 -4.48 4.17
CA GLU A 122 6.56 -4.88 3.90
C GLU A 122 6.27 -4.85 2.39
N ASN A 123 6.69 -3.79 1.69
CA ASN A 123 6.48 -3.70 0.25
C ASN A 123 7.27 -4.79 -0.50
N TYR A 124 8.49 -5.10 -0.08
CA TYR A 124 9.29 -6.19 -0.66
C TYR A 124 8.63 -7.56 -0.45
N VAL A 125 8.14 -7.83 0.76
CA VAL A 125 7.43 -9.07 1.09
C VAL A 125 6.17 -9.19 0.22
N LEU A 126 5.37 -8.14 0.11
CA LEU A 126 4.19 -8.13 -0.76
C LEU A 126 4.55 -8.38 -2.23
N GLN A 127 5.60 -7.72 -2.74
CA GLN A 127 6.09 -7.92 -4.10
C GLN A 127 6.50 -9.38 -4.34
N ALA A 128 7.14 -10.03 -3.38
CA ALA A 128 7.54 -11.43 -3.47
C ALA A 128 6.34 -12.39 -3.40
N LEU A 129 5.39 -12.13 -2.51
CA LEU A 129 4.24 -13.02 -2.26
C LEU A 129 3.16 -12.91 -3.34
N ARG A 130 2.89 -11.72 -3.87
CA ARG A 130 1.70 -11.47 -4.70
C ARG A 130 1.59 -12.39 -5.93
N ASN A 131 2.71 -12.69 -6.57
CA ASN A 131 2.74 -13.53 -7.77
C ASN A 131 2.59 -15.03 -7.48
N GLN A 132 2.61 -15.43 -6.20
CA GLN A 132 2.52 -16.82 -5.76
C GLN A 132 1.14 -17.16 -5.17
N LEU A 133 0.24 -16.18 -5.06
CA LEU A 133 -1.04 -16.31 -4.36
C LEU A 133 -2.21 -16.01 -5.28
N GLU A 134 -3.25 -16.83 -5.20
CA GLU A 134 -4.52 -16.58 -5.88
C GLU A 134 -5.24 -15.36 -5.27
N ALA A 135 -5.36 -15.35 -3.93
CA ALA A 135 -5.96 -14.26 -3.17
C ALA A 135 -4.96 -13.15 -2.86
N ILE A 136 -5.42 -11.90 -2.88
CA ILE A 136 -4.64 -10.75 -2.39
C ILE A 136 -4.44 -10.91 -0.86
N PRO A 137 -3.24 -10.67 -0.31
CA PRO A 137 -3.05 -10.63 1.14
C PRO A 137 -3.92 -9.56 1.82
N ARG A 138 -4.31 -9.78 3.08
CA ARG A 138 -4.91 -8.74 3.95
C ARG A 138 -3.91 -8.41 5.06
N TYR A 139 -4.10 -7.30 5.77
CA TYR A 139 -3.43 -7.12 7.07
C TYR A 139 -4.47 -7.29 8.18
N TRP A 140 -4.05 -7.65 9.38
CA TRP A 140 -4.95 -7.83 10.51
C TRP A 140 -4.41 -7.12 11.75
N THR A 141 -5.29 -6.49 12.51
CA THR A 141 -4.94 -5.75 13.73
C THR A 141 -5.93 -6.09 14.82
N MET A 142 -5.45 -6.14 16.06
CA MET A 142 -6.31 -6.05 17.24
C MET A 142 -5.81 -4.91 18.12
N ASP A 143 -6.76 -4.24 18.77
CA ASP A 143 -6.48 -3.02 19.51
C ASP A 143 -6.14 -3.26 20.99
N ASN A 144 -6.40 -4.46 21.54
CA ASN A 144 -6.22 -4.72 22.98
C ASN A 144 -5.92 -6.20 23.36
N PRO A 145 -4.66 -6.62 23.53
CA PRO A 145 -3.43 -5.84 23.36
C PRO A 145 -3.21 -5.48 21.89
N ARG A 146 -2.50 -4.38 21.64
CA ARG A 146 -2.23 -3.90 20.28
C ARG A 146 -1.26 -4.84 19.58
N TYR A 147 -1.74 -5.53 18.55
CA TYR A 147 -0.91 -6.35 17.68
C TYR A 147 -1.31 -6.15 16.23
N GLU A 148 -0.36 -6.39 15.33
CA GLU A 148 -0.54 -6.29 13.89
C GLU A 148 0.14 -7.48 13.21
N VAL A 149 -0.60 -8.13 12.32
CA VAL A 149 -0.08 -9.10 11.34
C VAL A 149 -0.09 -8.38 10.00
N ASP A 150 1.09 -8.14 9.44
CA ASP A 150 1.24 -7.36 8.21
C ASP A 150 0.59 -8.02 7.00
N PHE A 151 0.68 -9.36 6.91
CA PHE A 151 0.12 -10.13 5.80
C PHE A 151 -0.53 -11.42 6.28
N LEU A 152 -1.85 -11.42 6.27
CA LEU A 152 -2.70 -12.59 6.39
C LEU A 152 -2.96 -13.16 4.98
N LEU A 153 -2.57 -14.40 4.76
CA LEU A 153 -2.65 -15.09 3.48
C LEU A 153 -3.75 -16.14 3.52
N GLN A 154 -4.58 -16.19 2.48
CA GLN A 154 -5.40 -17.36 2.24
C GLN A 154 -4.69 -18.28 1.25
N ARG A 155 -4.52 -19.53 1.63
CA ARG A 155 -4.08 -20.61 0.74
C ARG A 155 -5.09 -21.73 0.83
N GLU A 156 -5.80 -21.99 -0.26
CA GLU A 156 -6.92 -22.95 -0.27
C GLU A 156 -7.91 -22.64 0.87
N ASN A 157 -8.09 -23.58 1.79
CA ASN A 157 -8.97 -23.47 2.96
C ASN A 157 -8.19 -23.23 4.27
N ASP A 158 -7.00 -22.61 4.17
CA ASP A 158 -6.18 -22.23 5.32
C ASP A 158 -5.90 -20.73 5.32
N ILE A 159 -5.76 -20.20 6.54
CA ILE A 159 -5.34 -18.83 6.81
C ILE A 159 -3.98 -18.86 7.48
N LEU A 160 -2.99 -18.23 6.85
CA LEU A 160 -1.59 -18.20 7.31
C LEU A 160 -1.19 -16.76 7.68
N PRO A 161 -0.52 -16.54 8.82
CA PRO A 161 0.04 -15.24 9.19
C PRO A 161 1.37 -14.94 8.49
#